data_AF-A0A2H0LFP2-F1
#
_entry.id   AF-A0A2H0LFP2-F1
#
_cell.length_a   1.000
_cell.length_b   1.000
_cell.length_c   1.000
_cell.angle_alpha   90.00
_cell.angle_beta   90.00
_cell.angle_gamma   90.00
#
_symmetry.space_group_name_H-M   'P 1'
#
loop_
_entity.id
_entity.type
_entity.pdbx_description
1 polymer ?
#
loop_
_entity_poly.entity_id
_entity_poly.type
_entity_poly.pdbx_seq_one_letter_code
_entity_poly.pdbx_strand_id
1 'polypeptide(L)'
;MLEYKWGKFELGHAPRRTKIAYTWLLLYLLLGLGTIVAIETIKTGWTPQGVADYYRGNEEKFIFQKTPLEMLEVAHMHLFTIPVVFFILGHAFLMTMLKEAFKIRVVAVAMAAVFGSIASPWAVRFGSGAFGAVKVISDAALSMTLIFMVVYPLYEMWGPPGRPHQKRHQDTRTPRHRDTDASKRSG
;
A
#
# COMPACT_ATOMS: atom_id res chain seq x y z
N MET A 1 10.46 -10.56 35.14
CA MET A 1 10.21 -10.73 33.69
C MET A 1 10.19 -9.33 33.08
N LEU A 2 11.29 -8.92 32.44
CA LEU A 2 11.42 -7.58 31.86
C LEU A 2 10.58 -7.54 30.57
N GLU A 3 9.41 -6.93 30.60
CA GLU A 3 8.68 -6.57 29.38
C GLU A 3 9.50 -5.51 28.63
N TYR A 4 10.35 -5.96 27.73
CA TYR A 4 11.05 -5.09 26.80
C TYR A 4 10.03 -4.55 25.80
N LYS A 5 9.46 -3.38 26.10
CA LYS A 5 8.58 -2.65 25.18
C LYS A 5 9.42 -2.07 24.05
N TRP A 6 9.65 -2.87 23.01
CA TRP A 6 10.18 -2.39 21.74
C TRP A 6 9.32 -1.21 21.28
N GLY A 7 9.94 -0.04 21.10
CA GLY A 7 9.29 1.07 20.40
C GLY A 7 8.86 0.58 19.02
N LYS A 8 7.66 0.95 18.58
CA LYS A 8 7.19 0.60 17.23
C LYS A 8 8.22 1.13 16.23
N PHE A 9 8.61 0.31 15.25
CA PHE A 9 9.48 0.77 14.18
C PHE A 9 8.66 1.66 13.25
N GLU A 10 9.22 2.83 12.93
CA GLU A 10 8.52 3.95 12.34
C GLU A 10 9.33 4.44 11.13
N LEU A 11 8.74 4.41 9.92
CA LEU A 11 9.48 4.68 8.68
C LEU A 11 10.05 6.11 8.63
N GLY A 12 9.31 7.09 9.17
CA GLY A 12 9.78 8.46 9.35
C GLY A 12 11.07 8.62 10.17
N HIS A 13 11.34 7.70 11.11
CA HIS A 13 12.51 7.72 12.00
C HIS A 13 13.64 6.76 11.56
N ALA A 14 13.49 6.09 10.42
CA ALA A 14 14.48 5.12 9.93
C ALA A 14 15.83 5.78 9.56
N PRO A 15 16.96 5.04 9.66
CA PRO A 15 18.26 5.53 9.20
C PRO A 15 18.23 5.96 7.72
N ARG A 16 19.03 6.98 7.36
CA ARG A 16 19.07 7.54 5.99
C ARG A 16 19.29 6.47 4.91
N ARG A 17 20.10 5.45 5.18
CA ARG A 17 20.36 4.32 4.27
C ARG A 17 19.08 3.56 3.93
N THR A 18 18.27 3.26 4.95
CA THR A 18 16.96 2.60 4.80
C THR A 18 16.02 3.49 4.01
N LYS A 19 15.93 4.78 4.34
CA LYS A 19 15.07 5.73 3.61
C LYS A 19 15.40 5.80 2.12
N ILE A 20 16.69 5.83 1.77
CA ILE A 20 17.13 5.83 0.36
C ILE A 20 16.69 4.55 -0.35
N ALA A 21 16.88 3.38 0.27
CA ALA A 21 16.47 2.10 -0.32
C ALA A 21 14.95 2.04 -0.58
N TYR A 22 14.14 2.40 0.42
CA TYR A 22 12.68 2.46 0.26
C TYR A 22 12.25 3.52 -0.76
N THR A 23 12.95 4.66 -0.85
CA THR A 23 12.63 5.70 -1.83
C THR A 23 12.77 5.15 -3.25
N TRP A 24 13.88 4.50 -3.58
CA TRP A 24 14.08 3.92 -4.91
C TRP A 24 13.04 2.84 -5.22
N LEU A 25 12.79 1.94 -4.27
CA LEU A 25 11.74 0.92 -4.40
C LEU A 25 10.37 1.55 -4.73
N LEU A 26 9.97 2.57 -3.96
CA LEU A 26 8.69 3.25 -4.13
C LEU A 26 8.60 4.03 -5.45
N LEU A 27 9.70 4.64 -5.91
CA LEU A 27 9.74 5.31 -7.22
C LEU A 27 9.60 4.31 -8.38
N TYR A 28 10.26 3.15 -8.31
CA TYR A 28 10.09 2.10 -9.32
C TYR A 28 8.65 1.56 -9.33
N LEU A 29 8.04 1.37 -8.15
CA LEU A 29 6.63 0.99 -8.05
C LEU A 29 5.72 2.07 -8.64
N LEU A 30 6.00 3.36 -8.41
CA LEU A 30 5.21 4.45 -8.99
C LEU A 30 5.29 4.47 -10.52
N LEU A 31 6.48 4.25 -11.08
CA LEU A 31 6.66 4.13 -12.54
C LEU A 31 5.89 2.93 -13.10
N GLY A 32 5.95 1.78 -12.43
CA GLY A 32 5.16 0.60 -12.80
C GLY A 32 3.64 0.82 -12.73
N LEU A 33 3.16 1.55 -11.73
CA LEU A 33 1.75 1.96 -11.66
C LEU A 33 1.38 2.89 -12.83
N GLY A 34 2.27 3.82 -13.18
CA GLY A 34 2.09 4.70 -14.33
C GLY A 34 1.96 3.94 -15.65
N THR A 35 2.80 2.91 -15.87
CA THR A 35 2.70 2.09 -17.09
C THR A 35 1.42 1.26 -17.13
N ILE A 36 0.98 0.69 -16.00
CA ILE A 36 -0.29 -0.05 -15.92
C ILE A 36 -1.47 0.86 -16.26
N VAL A 37 -1.53 2.06 -15.69
CA VAL A 37 -2.58 3.05 -15.98
C VAL A 37 -2.56 3.48 -17.45
N ALA A 38 -1.37 3.70 -18.02
CA ALA A 38 -1.23 4.05 -19.43
C ALA A 38 -1.72 2.91 -20.35
N ILE A 39 -1.35 1.66 -20.05
CA ILE A 39 -1.79 0.48 -20.79
C ILE A 39 -3.31 0.32 -20.71
N GLU A 40 -3.92 0.47 -19.54
CA GLU A 40 -5.38 0.39 -19.38
C GLU A 40 -6.08 1.50 -20.16
N THR A 41 -5.54 2.74 -20.13
CA THR A 41 -6.05 3.87 -20.92
C THR A 41 -6.06 3.56 -22.41
N ILE A 42 -4.96 2.97 -22.93
CA ILE A 42 -4.85 2.63 -24.34
C ILE A 42 -5.80 1.48 -24.72
N LYS A 43 -5.97 0.50 -23.82
CA LYS A 43 -6.81 -0.69 -24.08
C LYS A 43 -8.30 -0.40 -24.01
N THR A 44 -8.74 0.38 -23.02
CA THR A 44 -10.17 0.49 -22.65
C THR A 44 -10.67 1.93 -22.56
N GLY A 45 -9.77 2.90 -22.60
CA GLY A 45 -10.10 4.32 -22.43
C GLY A 45 -10.72 4.64 -21.07
N TRP A 46 -10.59 3.75 -20.07
CA TRP A 46 -11.30 3.85 -18.78
C TRP A 46 -12.83 3.88 -18.90
N THR A 47 -13.39 3.32 -19.96
CA THR A 47 -14.85 3.30 -20.18
C THR A 47 -15.43 1.89 -20.02
N PRO A 48 -16.64 1.73 -19.44
CA PRO A 48 -17.30 0.43 -19.37
C PRO A 48 -17.47 -0.23 -20.75
N GLN A 49 -17.78 0.56 -21.78
CA GLN A 49 -17.92 0.06 -23.15
C GLN A 49 -16.58 -0.36 -23.73
N GLY A 50 -15.51 0.42 -23.53
CA GLY A 50 -14.17 0.04 -23.99
C GLY A 50 -13.65 -1.23 -23.33
N VAL A 51 -13.99 -1.46 -22.05
CA VAL A 51 -13.73 -2.75 -21.38
C VAL A 51 -14.51 -3.88 -22.06
N ALA A 52 -15.81 -3.68 -22.34
CA ALA A 52 -16.62 -4.68 -23.01
C ALA A 52 -16.09 -5.03 -24.40
N ASP A 53 -15.76 -4.02 -25.21
CA ASP A 53 -15.16 -4.17 -26.53
C ASP A 53 -13.83 -4.93 -26.46
N TYR A 54 -12.95 -4.58 -25.51
CA TYR A 54 -11.64 -5.20 -25.35
C TYR A 54 -11.71 -6.70 -25.02
N TYR A 55 -12.63 -7.11 -24.14
CA TYR A 55 -12.74 -8.51 -23.72
C TYR A 55 -13.65 -9.35 -24.63
N ARG A 56 -14.77 -8.79 -25.09
CA ARG A 56 -15.79 -9.51 -25.88
C ARG A 56 -15.62 -9.35 -27.38
N GLY A 57 -14.70 -8.49 -27.83
CA GLY A 57 -14.53 -8.14 -29.22
C GLY A 57 -15.51 -7.07 -29.67
N ASN A 58 -15.18 -6.44 -30.79
CA ASN A 58 -16.00 -5.47 -31.48
C ASN A 58 -15.61 -5.48 -32.96
N GLU A 59 -16.51 -5.97 -33.82
CA GLU A 59 -16.25 -6.14 -35.26
C GLU A 59 -16.02 -4.80 -35.96
N GLU A 60 -16.77 -3.75 -35.59
CA GLU A 60 -16.65 -2.41 -36.17
C GLU A 60 -15.28 -1.78 -35.89
N LYS A 61 -14.66 -2.17 -34.77
CA LYS A 61 -13.32 -1.71 -34.36
C LYS A 61 -12.21 -2.72 -34.68
N PHE A 62 -12.53 -3.81 -35.37
CA PHE A 62 -11.61 -4.93 -35.65
C PHE A 62 -10.92 -5.49 -34.40
N ILE A 63 -11.65 -5.53 -33.27
CA ILE A 63 -11.16 -6.06 -32.00
C ILE A 63 -11.65 -7.50 -31.87
N PHE A 64 -10.71 -8.44 -31.76
CA PHE A 64 -11.03 -9.84 -31.50
C PHE A 64 -11.34 -10.07 -30.02
N GLN A 65 -12.35 -10.90 -29.77
CA GLN A 65 -12.68 -11.35 -28.42
C GLN A 65 -11.51 -12.14 -27.81
N LYS A 66 -11.33 -12.00 -26.49
CA LYS A 66 -10.26 -12.73 -25.79
C LYS A 66 -10.55 -14.23 -25.76
N THR A 67 -9.51 -15.02 -25.97
CA THR A 67 -9.60 -16.48 -25.82
C THR A 67 -9.58 -16.86 -24.34
N PRO A 68 -10.15 -18.03 -23.95
CA PRO A 68 -10.04 -18.52 -22.58
C PRO A 68 -8.58 -18.67 -22.10
N LEU A 69 -7.65 -18.99 -23.01
CA LEU A 69 -6.22 -19.08 -22.71
C LEU A 69 -5.65 -17.71 -22.34
N GLU A 70 -5.89 -16.68 -23.15
CA GLU A 70 -5.45 -15.31 -22.81
C GLU A 70 -6.03 -14.83 -21.48
N MET A 71 -7.28 -15.17 -21.17
CA MET A 71 -7.90 -14.85 -19.88
C MET A 71 -7.17 -15.53 -18.71
N LEU A 72 -6.81 -16.80 -18.88
CA LEU A 72 -6.09 -17.57 -17.87
C LEU A 72 -4.66 -17.09 -17.70
N GLU A 73 -3.96 -16.76 -18.78
CA GLU A 73 -2.61 -16.18 -18.75
C GLU A 73 -2.60 -14.87 -17.97
N VAL A 74 -3.54 -13.97 -18.26
CA VAL A 74 -3.68 -12.71 -17.51
C VAL A 74 -3.96 -13.00 -16.03
N ALA A 75 -4.90 -13.89 -15.72
CA ALA A 75 -5.22 -14.23 -14.33
C ALA A 75 -4.03 -14.85 -13.59
N HIS A 76 -3.28 -15.76 -14.23
CA HIS A 76 -2.07 -16.37 -13.67
C HIS A 76 -1.02 -15.31 -13.30
N MET A 77 -0.73 -14.40 -14.23
CA MET A 77 0.23 -13.31 -13.99
C MET A 77 -0.20 -12.41 -12.83
N HIS A 78 -1.50 -12.10 -12.74
CA HIS A 78 -2.06 -11.29 -11.66
C HIS A 78 -2.00 -12.01 -10.32
N LEU A 79 -2.42 -13.28 -10.26
CA LEU A 79 -2.41 -14.08 -9.04
C LEU A 79 -1.00 -14.32 -8.47
N PHE A 80 0.04 -14.23 -9.30
CA PHE A 80 1.43 -14.32 -8.84
C PHE A 80 2.02 -12.96 -8.46
N THR A 81 1.84 -11.96 -9.31
CA THR A 81 2.54 -10.67 -9.17
C THR A 81 1.89 -9.77 -8.13
N ILE A 82 0.55 -9.73 -8.06
CA ILE A 82 -0.17 -8.86 -7.13
C ILE A 82 0.17 -9.17 -5.68
N PRO A 83 0.13 -10.44 -5.20
CA PRO A 83 0.48 -10.73 -3.81
C PRO A 83 1.88 -10.27 -3.42
N VAL A 84 2.86 -10.41 -4.32
CA VAL A 84 4.24 -9.94 -4.09
C VAL A 84 4.29 -8.42 -3.98
N VAL A 85 3.65 -7.70 -4.91
CA VAL A 85 3.59 -6.23 -4.87
C VAL A 85 2.90 -5.75 -3.59
N PHE A 86 1.78 -6.35 -3.22
CA PHE A 86 1.04 -6.01 -2.02
C PHE A 86 1.79 -6.34 -0.74
N PHE A 87 2.54 -7.43 -0.71
CA PHE A 87 3.39 -7.75 0.44
C PHE A 87 4.46 -6.67 0.63
N ILE A 88 5.19 -6.33 -0.44
CA ILE A 88 6.28 -5.35 -0.39
C ILE A 88 5.75 -3.95 -0.06
N LEU A 89 4.75 -3.47 -0.81
CA LEU A 89 4.18 -2.14 -0.65
C LEU A 89 3.36 -2.01 0.62
N GLY A 90 2.55 -3.02 0.93
CA GLY A 90 1.77 -3.09 2.16
C GLY A 90 2.67 -3.08 3.39
N HIS A 91 3.78 -3.82 3.36
CA HIS A 91 4.76 -3.77 4.44
C HIS A 91 5.35 -2.36 4.63
N ALA A 92 5.80 -1.71 3.55
CA ALA A 92 6.30 -0.33 3.60
C ALA A 92 5.26 0.65 4.16
N PHE A 93 4.00 0.53 3.71
CA PHE A 93 2.90 1.37 4.16
C PHE A 93 2.50 1.11 5.62
N LEU A 94 2.54 -0.14 6.10
CA LEU A 94 2.15 -0.47 7.46
C LEU A 94 3.10 0.07 8.53
N MET A 95 4.36 0.34 8.16
CA MET A 95 5.39 0.98 9.01
C MET A 95 5.24 2.50 9.14
N THR A 96 4.20 3.09 8.55
CA THR A 96 3.91 4.53 8.63
C THR A 96 3.25 4.93 9.96
N MET A 97 3.20 6.24 10.22
CA MET A 97 2.66 6.86 11.43
C MET A 97 1.13 6.92 11.44
N LEU A 98 0.49 6.42 10.38
CA LEU A 98 -0.96 6.44 10.27
C LEU A 98 -1.59 5.62 11.38
N LYS A 99 -2.78 6.07 11.81
CA LYS A 99 -3.61 5.34 12.77
C LYS A 99 -3.88 3.94 12.23
N GLU A 100 -3.75 2.95 13.10
CA GLU A 100 -3.89 1.52 12.74
C GLU A 100 -5.19 1.23 11.99
N ALA A 101 -6.33 1.75 12.48
CA ALA A 101 -7.63 1.58 11.84
C ALA A 101 -7.68 2.14 10.41
N PHE A 102 -6.97 3.24 10.13
CA PHE A 102 -6.92 3.80 8.79
C PHE A 102 -6.07 2.93 7.86
N LYS A 103 -4.93 2.42 8.35
CA LYS A 103 -4.08 1.51 7.58
C LYS A 103 -4.85 0.24 7.18
N ILE A 104 -5.57 -0.36 8.13
CA ILE A 104 -6.41 -1.54 7.87
C ILE A 104 -7.47 -1.25 6.79
N ARG A 105 -8.15 -0.09 6.86
CA ARG A 105 -9.15 0.29 5.85
C ARG A 105 -8.54 0.44 4.46
N VAL A 106 -7.38 1.09 4.34
CA VAL A 106 -6.67 1.25 3.06
C VAL A 106 -6.31 -0.11 2.48
N VAL A 107 -5.75 -1.01 3.30
CA VAL A 107 -5.42 -2.38 2.86
C VAL A 107 -6.68 -3.15 2.45
N ALA A 108 -7.77 -3.05 3.20
CA ALA A 108 -9.03 -3.72 2.89
C ALA A 108 -9.64 -3.22 1.56
N VAL A 109 -9.61 -1.91 1.31
CA VAL A 109 -10.05 -1.33 0.03
C VAL A 109 -9.19 -1.85 -1.12
N ALA A 110 -7.87 -1.88 -0.95
CA ALA A 110 -6.97 -2.39 -1.97
C ALA A 110 -7.20 -3.88 -2.28
N MET A 111 -7.47 -4.69 -1.25
CA MET A 111 -7.83 -6.11 -1.39
C MET A 111 -9.16 -6.32 -2.13
N ALA A 112 -10.19 -5.55 -1.78
CA ALA A 112 -11.48 -5.62 -2.47
C ALA A 112 -11.35 -5.17 -3.94
N ALA A 113 -10.61 -4.09 -4.19
CA ALA A 113 -10.38 -3.55 -5.51
C ALA A 113 -9.61 -4.53 -6.42
N VAL A 114 -8.58 -5.20 -5.90
CA VAL A 114 -7.84 -6.18 -6.70
C VAL A 114 -8.63 -7.45 -6.98
N PHE A 115 -9.46 -7.89 -6.04
CA PHE A 115 -10.40 -8.97 -6.31
C PHE A 115 -11.34 -8.61 -7.46
N GLY A 116 -11.91 -7.40 -7.44
CA GLY A 116 -12.74 -6.88 -8.52
C GLY A 116 -11.98 -6.78 -9.85
N SER A 117 -10.73 -6.34 -9.83
CA SER A 117 -9.85 -6.23 -11.01
C SER A 117 -9.56 -7.58 -11.67
N ILE A 118 -9.38 -8.64 -10.86
CA ILE A 118 -9.14 -10.00 -11.37
C ILE A 118 -10.45 -10.68 -11.81
N ALA A 119 -11.55 -10.51 -11.07
CA ALA A 119 -12.80 -11.22 -11.33
C ALA A 119 -13.63 -10.60 -12.47
N SER A 120 -13.67 -9.27 -12.56
CA SER A 120 -14.53 -8.57 -13.52
C SER A 120 -14.21 -8.86 -15.00
N PRO A 121 -12.96 -9.06 -15.45
CA PRO A 121 -12.68 -9.51 -16.81
C PRO A 121 -13.41 -10.80 -17.20
N TRP A 122 -13.50 -11.76 -16.28
CA TRP A 122 -14.21 -13.02 -16.51
C TRP A 122 -15.71 -12.80 -16.63
N ALA A 123 -16.27 -11.97 -15.76
CA ALA A 123 -17.68 -11.60 -15.79
C ALA A 123 -18.06 -10.85 -17.07
N VAL A 124 -17.19 -9.96 -17.56
CA VAL A 124 -17.36 -9.26 -18.85
C VAL A 124 -17.30 -10.25 -20.00
N ARG A 125 -16.27 -11.11 -20.01
CA ARG A 125 -15.98 -12.02 -21.11
C ARG A 125 -17.03 -13.11 -21.30
N PHE A 126 -17.45 -13.75 -20.21
CA PHE A 126 -18.33 -14.92 -20.24
C PHE A 126 -19.75 -14.64 -19.77
N GLY A 127 -19.99 -13.49 -19.13
CA GLY A 127 -21.31 -13.01 -18.74
C GLY A 127 -21.78 -11.88 -19.65
N SER A 128 -21.77 -10.65 -19.11
CA SER A 128 -22.35 -9.46 -19.74
C SER A 128 -21.35 -8.31 -19.82
N GLY A 129 -21.39 -7.54 -20.91
CA GLY A 129 -20.62 -6.30 -21.07
C GLY A 129 -20.90 -5.24 -19.99
N ALA A 130 -22.05 -5.32 -19.30
CA ALA A 130 -22.40 -4.42 -18.20
C ALA A 130 -21.41 -4.48 -17.03
N PHE A 131 -20.71 -5.61 -16.84
CA PHE A 131 -19.65 -5.74 -15.84
C PHE A 131 -18.42 -4.88 -16.13
N GLY A 132 -18.36 -4.23 -17.30
CA GLY A 132 -17.30 -3.27 -17.63
C GLY A 132 -17.21 -2.13 -16.62
N ALA A 133 -18.35 -1.70 -16.05
CA ALA A 133 -18.37 -0.69 -14.99
C ALA A 133 -17.67 -1.18 -13.72
N VAL A 134 -17.86 -2.46 -13.35
CA VAL A 134 -17.20 -3.06 -12.18
C VAL A 134 -15.69 -3.08 -12.37
N LYS A 135 -15.22 -3.41 -13.59
CA LYS A 135 -13.78 -3.38 -13.93
C LYS A 135 -13.20 -1.98 -13.77
N VAL A 136 -13.83 -0.97 -14.37
CA VAL A 136 -13.37 0.43 -14.28
C VAL A 136 -13.32 0.92 -12.84
N ILE A 137 -14.37 0.68 -12.05
CA ILE A 137 -14.43 1.11 -10.65
C ILE A 137 -13.35 0.40 -9.82
N SER A 138 -13.19 -0.92 -10.03
CA SER A 138 -12.19 -1.72 -9.31
C SER A 138 -10.78 -1.25 -9.60
N ASP A 139 -10.45 -1.02 -10.87
CA ASP A 139 -9.12 -0.58 -11.28
C ASP A 139 -8.82 0.85 -10.85
N ALA A 140 -9.82 1.73 -10.87
CA ALA A 140 -9.68 3.10 -10.39
C ALA A 140 -9.43 3.10 -8.88
N ALA A 141 -10.23 2.35 -8.12
CA ALA A 141 -10.06 2.19 -6.67
C ALA A 141 -8.69 1.58 -6.33
N LEU A 142 -8.27 0.55 -7.07
CA LEU A 142 -6.97 -0.09 -6.90
C LEU A 142 -5.82 0.90 -7.17
N SER A 143 -5.88 1.60 -8.32
CA SER A 143 -4.84 2.57 -8.71
C SER A 143 -4.72 3.69 -7.69
N MET A 144 -5.83 4.30 -7.28
CA MET A 144 -5.82 5.35 -6.25
C MET A 144 -5.24 4.85 -4.93
N THR A 145 -5.61 3.64 -4.51
CA THR A 145 -5.14 3.09 -3.23
C THR A 145 -3.65 2.75 -3.28
N LEU A 146 -3.17 2.15 -4.37
CA LEU A 146 -1.75 1.86 -4.54
C LEU A 146 -0.91 3.13 -4.65
N ILE A 147 -1.38 4.14 -5.40
CA ILE A 147 -0.71 5.47 -5.46
C ILE A 147 -0.63 6.06 -4.05
N PHE A 148 -1.71 6.01 -3.27
CA PHE A 148 -1.68 6.49 -1.88
C PHE A 148 -0.67 5.73 -1.01
N MET A 149 -0.65 4.39 -1.11
CA MET A 149 0.29 3.54 -0.39
C MET A 149 1.76 3.76 -0.81
N VAL A 150 2.02 4.36 -1.98
CA VAL A 150 3.36 4.75 -2.43
C VAL A 150 3.72 6.17 -1.98
N VAL A 151 2.83 7.14 -2.23
CA VAL A 151 3.08 8.56 -1.99
C VAL A 151 3.16 8.87 -0.50
N TYR A 152 2.32 8.25 0.33
CA TYR A 152 2.28 8.55 1.76
C TYR A 152 3.58 8.16 2.49
N PRO A 153 4.15 6.96 2.33
CA PRO A 153 5.45 6.62 2.90
C PRO A 153 6.59 7.51 2.39
N LEU A 154 6.58 7.91 1.10
CA LEU A 154 7.55 8.86 0.56
C LEU A 154 7.45 10.23 1.27
N TYR A 155 6.23 10.74 1.42
CA TYR A 155 5.97 11.98 2.15
C TYR A 155 6.42 11.86 3.61
N GLU A 156 6.16 10.74 4.29
CA GLU A 156 6.56 10.58 5.69
C GLU A 156 8.08 10.48 5.89
N MET A 157 8.80 9.83 4.97
CA MET A 157 10.26 9.70 5.07
C MET A 157 10.99 11.04 4.94
N TRP A 158 10.48 11.93 4.10
CA TRP A 158 11.16 13.16 3.67
C TRP A 158 10.44 14.45 4.06
N GLY A 159 9.21 14.35 4.57
CA GLY A 159 8.41 15.47 5.05
C GLY A 159 8.88 15.99 6.41
N PRO A 160 8.17 16.99 6.97
CA PRO A 160 8.50 17.56 8.26
C PRO A 160 8.56 16.46 9.33
N PRO A 161 9.57 16.45 10.22
CA PRO A 161 9.69 15.42 11.23
C PRO A 161 8.38 15.34 12.02
N GLY A 162 7.68 14.20 11.88
CA GLY A 162 6.48 13.92 12.64
C GLY A 162 6.78 14.17 14.11
N ARG A 163 5.87 14.87 14.81
CA ARG A 163 6.06 15.21 16.23
C ARG A 163 6.55 13.96 16.96
N PRO A 164 7.72 14.01 17.61
CA PRO A 164 8.18 12.89 18.41
C PRO A 164 7.03 12.51 19.34
N HIS A 165 6.71 11.22 19.43
CA HIS A 165 5.89 10.75 20.53
C HIS A 165 6.71 10.98 21.81
N GLN A 166 6.59 12.20 22.35
CA GLN A 166 7.33 12.67 23.49
C GLN A 166 6.98 11.72 24.63
N LYS A 167 7.96 10.92 25.05
CA LYS A 167 7.86 10.05 26.21
C LYS A 167 7.39 10.89 27.39
N ARG A 168 6.10 10.85 27.71
CA ARG A 168 5.56 11.36 28.98
C ARG A 168 5.89 10.36 30.08
N HIS A 169 7.17 10.10 30.32
CA HIS A 169 7.65 9.36 31.48
C HIS A 169 9.07 9.82 31.81
N GLN A 170 9.18 11.09 32.20
CA GLN A 170 10.33 11.59 32.92
C GLN A 170 9.88 12.65 33.92
N ASP A 171 8.94 12.28 34.79
CA ASP A 171 8.85 12.90 36.12
C ASP A 171 8.04 12.02 37.08
N THR A 172 8.67 10.96 37.57
CA THR A 172 8.37 10.47 38.91
C THR A 172 9.68 10.43 39.66
N ARG A 173 10.07 11.62 40.15
CA ARG A 173 10.78 11.86 41.41
C ARG A 173 11.77 10.78 41.82
N THR A 174 13.06 11.01 41.54
CA THR A 174 14.11 10.50 42.42
C THR A 174 14.03 11.29 43.72
N PRO A 175 13.73 10.69 44.89
CA PRO A 175 13.95 11.39 46.14
C PRO A 175 15.46 11.52 46.30
N ARG A 176 15.95 12.76 46.27
CA ARG A 176 17.31 13.11 46.67
C ARG A 176 17.41 12.82 48.18
N HIS A 177 17.78 11.60 48.56
CA HIS A 177 18.08 11.31 49.96
C HIS A 177 19.50 11.79 50.27
N ARG A 178 19.50 13.06 50.69
CA ARG A 178 20.44 13.78 51.54
C ARG A 178 21.52 12.92 52.20
N ASP A 179 22.77 13.32 51.96
CA ASP A 179 23.96 12.99 52.74
C ASP A 179 23.68 13.12 54.25
N THR A 180 24.00 12.07 54.99
CA THR A 180 24.29 12.18 56.42
C THR A 180 25.66 11.58 56.68
N ASP A 181 26.66 12.43 56.50
CA ASP A 181 27.99 12.29 57.07
C ASP A 181 27.93 12.85 58.50
N ALA A 182 27.70 12.00 59.51
CA ALA A 182 27.83 12.34 60.93
C ALA A 182 27.77 11.08 61.82
N SER A 183 28.92 10.48 62.08
CA SER A 183 29.37 10.02 63.43
C SER A 183 30.44 8.92 63.33
N LYS A 184 31.60 9.30 62.77
CA LYS A 184 32.88 8.82 63.33
C LYS A 184 33.41 9.93 64.22
N ARG A 185 33.20 9.84 65.53
CA ARG A 185 34.03 10.40 66.62
C ARG A 185 33.34 10.13 67.97
N SER A 186 34.16 9.73 68.95
CA SER A 186 33.86 9.28 70.33
C SER A 186 33.27 7.87 70.42
N GLY A 187 33.86 6.90 71.10
CA GLY A 187 35.04 6.83 71.97
C GLY A 187 35.03 5.45 72.61
#